data_AF-A0A9C9Y613-F1
#
_entry.id   AF-A0A9C9Y613-F1
#
_cell.length_a   1.000
_cell.length_b   1.000
_cell.length_c   1.000
_cell.angle_alpha   90.00
_cell.angle_beta   90.00
_cell.angle_gamma   90.00
#
_symmetry.space_group_name_H-M   'P 1'
#
loop_
_entity.id
_entity.type
_entity.pdbx_description
1 polymer ?
#
loop_
_entity_poly.entity_id
_entity_poly.type
_entity_poly.pdbx_seq_one_letter_code
_entity_poly.pdbx_strand_id
1 'polypeptide(L)' 'GKSATDTGSTEGQIALFTYRINHLTGHLKKNRKDFNTERSLVKLVGKRKSLLNYLIKTDILRYRAIIKELGIRK' A
#
# COMPACT_ATOMS: atom_id res chain seq x y z
N GLY A 1 12.87 -3.51 6.38
CA GLY A 1 12.87 -2.26 7.19
C GLY A 1 14.14 -2.19 8.01
N LYS A 2 14.75 -1.00 8.15
CA LYS A 2 16.07 -0.82 8.79
C LYS A 2 16.07 -0.91 10.32
N SER A 3 14.93 -1.14 10.98
CA SER A 3 14.85 -1.58 12.37
C SER A 3 13.46 -2.10 12.68
N ALA A 4 13.31 -3.03 13.64
CA ALA A 4 12.02 -3.59 14.04
C ALA A 4 11.05 -2.55 14.65
N THR A 5 11.58 -1.39 15.06
CA THR A 5 10.83 -0.28 15.66
C THR A 5 10.38 0.79 14.65
N ASP A 6 10.83 0.70 13.39
CA ASP A 6 10.44 1.66 12.35
C ASP A 6 9.08 1.31 11.74
N THR A 7 8.04 1.45 12.57
CA THR A 7 6.63 1.28 12.18
C THR A 7 6.07 2.51 11.46
N GLY A 8 6.82 3.62 11.45
CA GLY A 8 6.41 4.92 10.96
C GLY A 8 6.94 5.30 9.57
N SER A 9 7.98 4.64 9.06
CA SER A 9 8.53 4.99 7.74
C SER A 9 7.51 4.85 6.62
N THR A 10 7.65 5.73 5.63
CA THR A 10 6.80 5.74 4.45
C THR A 10 6.79 4.38 3.75
N GLU A 11 7.93 3.69 3.69
CA GLU A 11 8.08 2.33 3.15
C GLU A 11 7.31 1.30 3.96
N GLY A 12 7.45 1.31 5.29
CA GLY A 12 6.72 0.39 6.17
C GLY A 12 5.21 0.54 6.02
N GLN A 13 4.72 1.78 5.94
CA GLN A 13 3.30 2.06 5.69
C GLN A 13 2.84 1.58 4.31
N ILE A 14 3.62 1.80 3.25
CA ILE A 14 3.30 1.32 1.90
C ILE A 14 3.24 -0.21 1.86
N ALA A 15 4.18 -0.90 2.51
CA ALA A 15 4.21 -2.35 2.62
C ALA A 15 2.96 -2.87 3.36
N LEU A 16 2.63 -2.27 4.50
CA LEU A 16 1.45 -2.63 5.28
C LEU A 16 0.14 -2.44 4.49
N PHE A 17 -0.01 -1.30 3.81
CA PHE A 17 -1.18 -1.06 2.97
C PHE A 17 -1.24 -2.04 1.80
N THR A 18 -0.11 -2.37 1.18
CA THR A 18 -0.07 -3.36 0.09
C THR A 18 -0.52 -4.74 0.56
N TYR A 19 -0.04 -5.20 1.71
CA TYR A 19 -0.51 -6.45 2.32
C TYR A 19 -2.02 -6.44 2.58
N ARG A 20 -2.54 -5.38 3.22
CA ARG A 20 -3.99 -5.24 3.50
C ARG A 20 -4.84 -5.19 2.24
N ILE A 21 -4.40 -4.45 1.22
CA ILE A 21 -5.09 -4.36 -0.08
C ILE A 21 -5.20 -5.73 -0.73
N ASN A 22 -4.12 -6.51 -0.75
CA ASN A 22 -4.12 -7.85 -1.34
C ASN A 22 -5.08 -8.79 -0.58
N HIS A 23 -5.06 -8.74 0.75
CA HIS A 23 -5.96 -9.54 1.59
C HIS A 23 -7.44 -9.19 1.35
N LEU A 24 -7.78 -7.89 1.41
CA LEU A 24 -9.16 -7.42 1.21
C LEU A 24 -9.67 -7.65 -0.21
N THR A 25 -8.79 -7.54 -1.21
CA THR A 25 -9.14 -7.88 -2.60
C THR A 25 -9.51 -9.36 -2.73
N GLY A 26 -8.78 -10.25 -2.06
CA GLY A 26 -9.13 -11.68 -1.99
C GLY A 26 -10.47 -11.93 -1.30
N HIS A 27 -10.74 -11.20 -0.20
CA HIS A 27 -12.02 -11.27 0.52
C HIS A 27 -13.20 -10.82 -0.37
N LEU A 28 -13.09 -9.67 -1.04
CA LEU A 28 -14.16 -9.13 -1.88
C LEU A 28 -14.46 -9.97 -3.13
N LYS A 29 -13.48 -10.72 -3.64
CA LYS A 29 -13.73 -11.69 -4.73
C LYS A 29 -14.77 -12.75 -4.33
N LYS A 30 -14.78 -13.16 -3.06
CA LYS A 30 -15.76 -14.09 -2.48
C LYS A 30 -17.03 -13.37 -2.03
N ASN A 31 -16.92 -12.12 -1.55
CA ASN A 31 -18.00 -11.34 -0.98
C ASN A 31 -18.33 -10.09 -1.82
N ARG A 32 -18.82 -10.29 -3.05
CA ARG A 32 -19.02 -9.19 -4.02
C ARG A 32 -20.05 -8.12 -3.61
N LYS A 33 -20.88 -8.39 -2.61
CA LYS A 33 -21.90 -7.46 -2.10
C LYS A 33 -21.47 -6.70 -0.84
N ASP A 34 -20.23 -6.89 -0.37
CA ASP A 34 -19.70 -6.16 0.78
C ASP A 34 -19.14 -4.79 0.36
N PHE A 35 -20.05 -3.85 0.14
CA PHE A 35 -19.73 -2.48 -0.26
C PHE A 35 -19.02 -1.67 0.84
N ASN A 36 -19.20 -2.05 2.12
CA ASN A 36 -18.55 -1.38 3.24
C ASN A 36 -17.04 -1.69 3.26
N THR A 37 -16.69 -2.95 3.04
CA THR A 37 -15.29 -3.37 2.90
C THR A 37 -14.68 -2.82 1.62
N GLU A 38 -15.42 -2.78 0.51
CA GLU A 38 -14.97 -2.15 -0.74
C GLU A 38 -14.62 -0.66 -0.54
N ARG A 39 -15.49 0.10 0.14
CA ARG A 39 -15.21 1.50 0.47
C ARG A 39 -13.94 1.66 1.29
N SER A 40 -13.71 0.77 2.25
CA SER A 40 -12.51 0.77 3.09
C SER A 40 -11.25 0.42 2.28
N LEU A 41 -11.36 -0.53 1.35
CA LEU A 41 -10.30 -0.89 0.41
C LEU A 41 -9.91 0.31 -0.47
N VAL A 42 -10.87 1.01 -1.07
CA VAL A 42 -10.62 2.19 -1.90
C VAL A 42 -9.87 3.28 -1.12
N LYS A 43 -10.24 3.52 0.14
CA LYS A 43 -9.52 4.44 1.03
C LYS A 43 -8.07 4.03 1.26
N LEU A 44 -7.79 2.74 1.45
CA LEU A 44 -6.43 2.21 1.63
C LEU A 44 -5.60 2.37 0.34
N VAL A 45 -6.19 2.10 -0.82
CA VAL A 45 -5.54 2.32 -2.12
C VAL A 45 -5.16 3.79 -2.29
N GLY A 46 -6.07 4.71 -1.96
CA GLY A 46 -5.82 6.15 -2.00
C GLY A 46 -4.67 6.59 -1.07
N LYS A 47 -4.64 6.11 0.18
CA LYS A 47 -3.54 6.39 1.12
C LYS A 47 -2.20 5.90 0.60
N ARG A 48 -2.12 4.66 0.10
CA ARG A 48 -0.90 4.11 -0.50
C ARG A 48 -0.42 4.94 -1.70
N LYS A 49 -1.34 5.34 -2.58
CA LYS A 49 -1.02 6.19 -3.74
C LYS A 49 -0.45 7.54 -3.31
N SER A 50 -1.00 8.16 -2.27
CA SER A 50 -0.48 9.42 -1.72
C SER A 50 0.96 9.29 -1.21
N LEU A 51 1.26 8.22 -0.45
CA LEU A 51 2.61 7.96 0.05
C LEU A 51 3.61 7.66 -1.07
N LEU A 52 3.20 6.90 -2.10
CA LEU A 52 4.04 6.68 -3.27
C LEU A 52 4.31 7.99 -4.02
N ASN A 53 3.30 8.85 -4.19
CA ASN A 53 3.47 10.17 -4.81
C ASN A 53 4.40 11.07 -3.99
N TYR A 54 4.35 10.99 -2.66
CA TYR A 54 5.30 11.67 -1.78
C TYR A 54 6.72 11.18 -2.04
N LEU A 55 6.96 9.86 -2.06
CA LEU A 55 8.28 9.29 -2.37
C LEU A 55 8.78 9.70 -3.75
N ILE A 56 7.93 9.74 -4.78
CA ILE A 56 8.32 10.22 -6.11
C ILE A 56 8.89 11.64 -6.05
N LYS A 57 8.29 12.52 -5.25
CA LYS A 57 8.69 13.93 -5.12
C LYS A 57 9.94 14.11 -4.27
N THR A 58 10.12 13.30 -3.22
CA THR A 58 11.21 13.48 -2.27
C THR A 58 12.45 12.66 -2.61
N ASP A 59 12.27 11.41 -3.04
CA ASP A 59 13.36 10.48 -3.33
C ASP A 59 12.93 9.41 -4.33
N ILE A 60 13.30 9.63 -5.59
CA ILE A 60 12.95 8.74 -6.69
C ILE A 60 13.62 7.36 -6.59
N LEU A 61 14.77 7.23 -5.92
CA LEU A 61 15.46 5.96 -5.74
C LEU A 61 14.70 5.08 -4.73
N ARG A 62 14.26 5.65 -3.62
CA ARG A 62 13.40 4.97 -2.63
C ARG A 62 12.07 4.53 -3.26
N TYR A 63 11.45 5.38 -4.07
CA TYR A 63 10.26 5.01 -4.84
C TYR A 63 10.49 3.81 -5.76
N ARG A 64 11.58 3.81 -6.53
CA ARG A 64 11.90 2.69 -7.45
C ARG A 64 12.20 1.40 -6.68
N ALA A 65 12.91 1.50 -5.56
CA ALA A 65 13.20 0.36 -4.70
C ALA A 65 11.92 -0.26 -4.13
N ILE A 66 11.03 0.55 -3.54
CA ILE A 66 9.82 0.04 -2.89
C ILE A 66 8.83 -0.55 -3.91
N ILE A 67 8.72 0.04 -5.11
CA ILE A 67 7.88 -0.53 -6.17
C ILE A 67 8.40 -1.89 -6.63
N LYS A 68 9.72 -2.01 -6.82
CA LYS A 68 10.36 -3.26 -7.23
C LYS A 68 10.21 -4.34 -6.17
N GLU A 69 10.44 -3.99 -4.90
CA GLU A 69 10.34 -4.90 -3.76
C GLU A 69 8.91 -5.43 -3.57
N LEU A 70 7.90 -4.56 -3.67
CA LEU A 70 6.50 -4.92 -3.42
C LEU A 70 5.74 -5.37 -4.67
N GLY A 71 6.35 -5.34 -5.86
CA GLY A 71 5.72 -5.73 -7.12
C GLY A 71 4.49 -4.90 -7.51
N ILE A 72 4.43 -3.63 -7.08
CA ILE A 72 3.29 -2.75 -7.35
C ILE A 72 3.32 -2.34 -8.83
N ARG A 73 2.29 -2.72 -9.59
CA ARG A 73 2.16 -2.31 -10.99
C ARG A 73 1.71 -0.85 -11.07
N LYS A 74 2.31 -0.09 -11.98
CA LYS A 74 2.02 1.31 -12.24
C LYS A 74 0.83 1.47 -13.18
#